data_AF-A0A8J2P7M0-F1
#
_entry.id   AF-A0A8J2P7M0-F1
#
_cell.length_a   1.000
_cell.length_b   1.000
_cell.length_c   1.000
_cell.angle_alpha   90.00
_cell.angle_beta   90.00
_cell.angle_gamma   90.00
#
_symmetry.space_group_name_H-M   'P 1'
#
loop_
_entity.id
_entity.type
_entity.pdbx_description
1 polymer ?
#
loop_
_entity_poly.entity_id
_entity_poly.type
_entity_poly.pdbx_seq_one_letter_code
_entity_poly.pdbx_strand_id
1 'polypeptide(L)'
;IVGLANDCDIPHKIRGSWYSREKNVDTYTTFDSGSMTNRGYCIAKREEYYVNYTFIFQQDNCFHCVRIFVRTLNILEKIETGCINFPRDRRNPTIDEVCRALPPNQNVITLFSMNFSPINCRSSLEGVWQFAYQNRFRFTGECDNKDALIQSCQTAGTQFLITNQKFNITYKACEGMTGTFDGTVEYSCLGDWFDGKNHYFAVVNTKESRIDEKYRCFLRNRDDDLYIAASITAECNTLRG
;
A
#
# COMPACT_ATOMS: atom_id res chain seq x y z
N ILE A 1 -31.81 -10.26 30.75
CA ILE A 1 -30.42 -10.36 30.25
C ILE A 1 -30.46 -9.88 28.80
N VAL A 2 -30.14 -8.61 28.57
CA VAL A 2 -30.17 -8.00 27.23
C VAL A 2 -28.78 -8.17 26.64
N GLY A 3 -28.67 -8.92 25.54
CA GLY A 3 -27.41 -9.17 24.86
C GLY A 3 -26.84 -7.89 24.26
N LEU A 4 -25.63 -7.53 24.64
CA LEU A 4 -24.80 -6.56 23.93
C LEU A 4 -24.34 -7.22 22.62
N ALA A 5 -25.08 -7.02 21.55
CA ALA A 5 -24.52 -7.23 20.22
C ALA A 5 -23.44 -6.17 19.99
N ASN A 6 -22.17 -6.58 20.00
CA ASN A 6 -21.06 -5.74 19.53
C ASN A 6 -21.27 -5.48 18.02
N ASP A 7 -21.88 -4.34 17.69
CA ASP A 7 -22.23 -3.97 16.30
C ASP A 7 -21.00 -3.55 15.46
N CYS A 8 -19.80 -3.53 16.06
CA CYS A 8 -18.56 -3.32 15.33
C CYS A 8 -17.99 -4.62 14.72
N ASP A 9 -18.67 -5.15 13.70
CA ASP A 9 -18.11 -6.13 12.78
C ASP A 9 -17.31 -5.44 11.67
N ILE A 10 -16.02 -5.78 11.56
CA ILE A 10 -15.06 -5.26 10.57
C ILE A 10 -15.34 -5.96 9.22
N PRO A 11 -15.49 -5.24 8.09
CA PRO A 11 -15.78 -5.86 6.80
C PRO A 11 -14.71 -6.85 6.32
N HIS A 12 -15.12 -7.93 5.64
CA HIS A 12 -14.22 -8.97 5.11
C HIS A 12 -13.08 -8.45 4.23
N LYS A 13 -13.29 -7.37 3.46
CA LYS A 13 -12.25 -6.74 2.62
C LYS A 13 -11.12 -6.06 3.39
N ILE A 14 -11.30 -5.83 4.69
CA ILE A 14 -10.27 -5.26 5.58
C ILE A 14 -9.62 -6.36 6.43
N ARG A 15 -10.34 -7.46 6.67
CA ARG A 15 -9.84 -8.59 7.46
C ARG A 15 -8.60 -9.23 6.82
N GLY A 16 -7.78 -9.83 7.66
CA GLY A 16 -6.56 -10.54 7.26
C GLY A 16 -5.31 -9.91 7.82
N SER A 17 -4.16 -10.40 7.35
CA SER A 17 -2.83 -9.96 7.79
C SER A 17 -2.21 -9.04 6.76
N TRP A 18 -1.72 -7.91 7.26
CA TRP A 18 -1.21 -6.81 6.46
C TRP A 18 0.19 -6.43 6.93
N TYR A 19 1.05 -6.14 5.97
CA TYR A 19 2.39 -5.61 6.19
C TYR A 19 2.44 -4.12 5.83
N SER A 20 3.14 -3.33 6.64
CA SER A 20 3.48 -1.94 6.36
C SER A 20 4.86 -1.62 6.90
N ARG A 21 5.51 -0.61 6.30
CA ARG A 21 6.68 0.01 6.90
C ARG A 21 6.26 1.33 7.54
N GLU A 22 6.36 1.41 8.85
CA GLU A 22 5.91 2.57 9.63
C GLU A 22 7.09 3.15 10.38
N LYS A 23 7.46 4.40 10.09
CA LYS A 23 8.62 5.08 10.72
C LYS A 23 9.91 4.25 10.63
N ASN A 24 10.18 3.69 9.45
CA ASN A 24 11.29 2.78 9.15
C ASN A 24 11.26 1.42 9.86
N VAL A 25 10.16 1.05 10.51
CA VAL A 25 9.99 -0.23 11.22
C VAL A 25 8.98 -1.10 10.50
N ASP A 26 9.34 -2.37 10.31
CA ASP A 26 8.44 -3.40 9.79
C ASP A 26 7.29 -3.64 10.78
N THR A 27 6.07 -3.40 10.31
CA THR A 27 4.86 -3.49 11.11
C THR A 27 3.90 -4.51 10.51
N TYR A 28 3.38 -5.38 11.36
CA TYR A 28 2.42 -6.41 11.00
C TYR A 28 1.10 -6.13 11.71
N THR A 29 0.04 -5.97 10.94
CA THR A 29 -1.30 -5.66 11.44
C THR A 29 -2.27 -6.74 10.98
N THR A 30 -2.93 -7.40 11.93
CA THR A 30 -4.05 -8.29 11.64
C THR A 30 -5.35 -7.61 12.01
N PHE A 31 -6.33 -7.68 11.12
CA PHE A 31 -7.72 -7.31 11.39
C PHE A 31 -8.56 -8.59 11.42
N ASP A 32 -9.18 -8.86 12.57
CA ASP A 32 -10.16 -9.94 12.73
C ASP A 32 -11.57 -9.40 12.51
N SER A 33 -12.62 -10.16 12.87
CA SER A 33 -14.00 -9.66 12.82
C SER A 33 -14.25 -8.47 13.75
N GLY A 34 -13.53 -8.36 14.86
CA GLY A 34 -13.78 -7.34 15.88
C GLY A 34 -12.54 -6.81 16.59
N SER A 35 -11.34 -7.02 16.05
CA SER A 35 -10.09 -6.57 16.67
C SER A 35 -9.06 -6.14 15.64
N MET A 36 -8.11 -5.32 16.10
CA MET A 36 -6.91 -4.94 15.37
C MET A 36 -5.69 -5.15 16.28
N THR A 37 -4.63 -5.73 15.73
CA THR A 37 -3.38 -5.97 16.45
C THR A 37 -2.87 -4.69 17.13
N ASN A 38 -2.51 -4.78 18.41
CA ASN A 38 -2.00 -3.66 19.22
C ASN A 38 -2.95 -2.45 19.37
N ARG A 39 -4.25 -2.61 19.09
CA ARG A 39 -5.28 -1.58 19.29
C ARG A 39 -6.48 -2.08 20.10
N GLY A 40 -6.65 -3.40 20.20
CA GLY A 40 -7.70 -4.04 20.99
C GLY A 40 -8.95 -4.32 20.18
N TYR A 41 -10.11 -4.23 20.84
CA TYR A 41 -11.41 -4.59 20.26
C TYR A 41 -12.12 -3.39 19.65
N CYS A 42 -12.81 -3.61 18.55
CA CYS A 42 -13.63 -2.57 17.96
C CYS A 42 -14.90 -2.35 18.78
N ILE A 43 -15.16 -1.10 19.13
CA ILE A 43 -16.35 -0.70 19.90
C ILE A 43 -17.31 0.16 19.07
N ALA A 44 -16.85 0.77 17.99
CA ALA A 44 -17.67 1.60 17.10
C ALA A 44 -17.09 1.64 15.69
N LYS A 45 -17.98 1.71 14.69
CA LYS A 45 -17.62 1.92 13.29
C LYS A 45 -18.48 2.99 12.64
N ARG A 46 -17.91 3.69 11.66
CA ARG A 46 -18.61 4.56 10.70
C ARG A 46 -18.13 4.18 9.31
N GLU A 47 -19.07 3.99 8.40
CA GLU A 47 -18.82 3.62 7.01
C GLU A 47 -19.22 4.76 6.09
N GLU A 48 -18.36 5.06 5.11
CA GLU A 48 -18.57 6.09 4.09
C GLU A 48 -18.27 5.49 2.71
N TYR A 49 -19.29 5.50 1.84
CA TYR A 49 -19.21 5.04 0.44
C TYR A 49 -18.67 3.61 0.24
N TYR A 50 -18.77 2.74 1.25
CA TYR A 50 -18.25 1.37 1.22
C TYR A 50 -16.74 1.24 0.94
N VAL A 51 -15.97 2.32 1.03
CA VAL A 51 -14.52 2.31 0.79
C VAL A 51 -13.74 2.97 1.92
N ASN A 52 -14.40 3.87 2.67
CA ASN A 52 -13.80 4.57 3.79
C ASN A 52 -14.46 4.10 5.08
N TYR A 53 -13.65 3.68 6.03
CA TYR A 53 -14.12 3.17 7.31
C TYR A 53 -13.40 3.88 8.44
N THR A 54 -14.15 4.36 9.42
CA THR A 54 -13.60 4.87 10.67
C THR A 54 -13.95 3.89 11.78
N PHE A 55 -12.95 3.35 12.46
CA PHE A 55 -13.11 2.45 13.59
C PHE A 55 -12.60 3.10 14.88
N ILE A 56 -13.28 2.81 15.97
CA ILE A 56 -12.75 3.04 17.31
C ILE A 56 -12.38 1.69 17.90
N PHE A 57 -11.08 1.53 18.17
CA PHE A 57 -10.55 0.39 18.89
C PHE A 57 -10.24 0.77 20.33
N GLN A 58 -10.46 -0.17 21.25
CA GLN A 58 -10.22 0.00 22.67
C GLN A 58 -9.39 -1.15 23.23
N GLN A 59 -8.35 -0.79 23.98
CA GLN A 59 -7.61 -1.67 24.86
C GLN A 59 -7.50 -1.00 26.23
N ASP A 60 -8.12 -1.61 27.26
CA ASP A 60 -8.24 -1.01 28.60
C ASP A 60 -8.91 0.38 28.56
N ASN A 61 -8.20 1.44 28.99
CA ASN A 61 -8.68 2.83 28.93
C ASN A 61 -8.15 3.60 27.70
N CYS A 62 -7.45 2.90 26.80
CA CYS A 62 -6.80 3.47 25.64
C CYS A 62 -7.67 3.30 24.39
N PHE A 63 -8.07 4.42 23.80
CA PHE A 63 -8.88 4.46 22.59
C PHE A 63 -8.05 4.91 21.40
N HIS A 64 -8.27 4.27 20.25
CA HIS A 64 -7.63 4.60 18.99
C HIS A 64 -8.70 4.85 17.93
N CYS A 65 -8.60 5.99 17.25
CA CYS A 65 -9.34 6.20 16.01
C CYS A 65 -8.47 5.76 14.83
N VAL A 66 -8.98 4.83 14.02
CA VAL A 66 -8.31 4.31 12.83
C VAL A 66 -9.23 4.54 11.64
N ARG A 67 -8.75 5.29 10.64
CA ARG A 67 -9.44 5.41 9.35
C ARG A 67 -8.75 4.52 8.34
N ILE A 68 -9.52 3.67 7.67
CA ILE A 68 -9.09 2.76 6.61
C ILE A 68 -9.69 3.22 5.29
N PHE A 69 -8.85 3.29 4.26
CA PHE A 69 -9.22 3.53 2.87
C PHE A 69 -8.95 2.25 2.10
N VAL A 70 -10.00 1.59 1.62
CA VAL A 70 -9.87 0.39 0.79
C VAL A 70 -9.51 0.82 -0.63
N ARG A 71 -8.25 0.60 -1.04
CA ARG A 71 -7.78 0.95 -2.39
C ARG A 71 -8.06 -0.19 -3.35
N THR A 72 -7.61 -1.38 -3.01
CA THR A 72 -7.85 -2.61 -3.79
C THR A 72 -8.02 -3.81 -2.85
N LEU A 73 -8.22 -5.01 -3.41
CA LEU A 73 -8.25 -6.25 -2.62
C LEU A 73 -6.96 -6.52 -1.86
N ASN A 74 -5.82 -6.04 -2.35
CA ASN A 74 -4.51 -6.30 -1.75
C ASN A 74 -3.89 -5.08 -1.08
N ILE A 75 -4.55 -3.92 -1.15
CA ILE A 75 -4.01 -2.64 -0.69
C ILE A 75 -5.06 -1.89 0.12
N LEU A 76 -4.70 -1.60 1.37
CA LEU A 76 -5.40 -0.61 2.18
C LEU A 76 -4.47 0.56 2.44
N GLU A 77 -5.04 1.71 2.75
CA GLU A 77 -4.33 2.79 3.42
C GLU A 77 -4.97 3.08 4.76
N LYS A 78 -4.17 3.54 5.72
CA LYS A 78 -4.68 3.96 7.03
C LYS A 78 -4.08 5.27 7.51
N ILE A 79 -4.85 5.96 8.34
CA ILE A 79 -4.37 6.97 9.29
C ILE A 79 -4.93 6.65 10.66
N GLU A 80 -4.19 6.95 11.71
CA GLU A 80 -4.61 6.61 13.07
C GLU A 80 -4.06 7.56 14.12
N THR A 81 -4.80 7.67 15.22
CA THR A 81 -4.35 8.38 16.42
C THR A 81 -3.42 7.53 17.26
N GLY A 82 -2.64 8.20 18.12
CA GLY A 82 -2.05 7.54 19.29
C GLY A 82 -3.12 7.09 20.30
N CYS A 83 -2.65 6.66 21.47
CA CYS A 83 -3.51 6.31 22.60
C CYS A 83 -4.24 7.53 23.17
N ILE A 84 -5.56 7.48 23.25
CA ILE A 84 -6.39 8.53 23.84
C ILE A 84 -7.07 7.97 25.09
N ASN A 85 -6.80 8.56 26.24
CA ASN A 85 -7.39 8.15 27.52
C ASN A 85 -8.53 9.08 27.92
N PHE A 86 -9.61 8.53 28.45
CA PHE A 86 -10.71 9.29 29.05
C PHE A 86 -10.75 9.09 30.58
N PRO A 87 -11.39 10.01 31.33
CA PRO A 87 -11.69 9.80 32.75
C PRO A 87 -12.44 8.47 32.97
N ARG A 88 -12.09 7.72 34.02
CA ARG A 88 -12.56 6.33 34.24
C ARG A 88 -14.07 6.20 34.47
N ASP A 89 -14.73 7.29 34.85
CA ASP A 89 -16.18 7.41 34.98
C ASP A 89 -16.89 7.50 33.62
N ARG A 90 -16.17 7.90 32.55
CA ARG A 90 -16.71 8.01 31.20
C ARG A 90 -16.58 6.68 30.45
N ARG A 91 -17.71 6.02 30.22
CA ARG A 91 -17.72 4.66 29.66
C ARG A 91 -17.80 4.56 28.13
N ASN A 92 -18.23 5.61 27.42
CA ASN A 92 -18.47 5.55 25.97
C ASN A 92 -18.13 6.88 25.27
N PRO A 93 -16.87 7.12 24.85
CA PRO A 93 -16.55 8.26 23.99
C PRO A 93 -17.16 8.08 22.59
N THR A 94 -17.61 9.17 21.99
CA THR A 94 -18.15 9.14 20.61
C THR A 94 -17.01 9.08 19.58
N ILE A 95 -17.31 8.60 18.37
CA ILE A 95 -16.32 8.55 17.26
C ILE A 95 -15.68 9.93 17.05
N ASP A 96 -16.48 11.00 17.01
CA ASP A 96 -15.98 12.34 16.72
C ASP A 96 -15.11 12.91 17.85
N GLU A 97 -15.25 12.43 19.08
CA GLU A 97 -14.38 12.84 20.19
C GLU A 97 -13.01 12.19 20.12
N VAL A 98 -12.96 10.89 19.81
CA VAL A 98 -11.70 10.15 19.67
C VAL A 98 -10.97 10.61 18.39
N CYS A 99 -11.69 10.70 17.28
CA CYS A 99 -11.09 11.03 15.98
C CYS A 99 -10.73 12.51 15.81
N ARG A 100 -11.16 13.40 16.72
CA ARG A 100 -10.73 14.81 16.75
C ARG A 100 -9.21 14.96 16.93
N ALA A 101 -8.55 13.97 17.51
CA ALA A 101 -7.11 13.96 17.70
C ALA A 101 -6.32 13.45 16.48
N LEU A 102 -6.99 13.11 15.36
CA LEU A 102 -6.30 12.77 14.11
C LEU A 102 -5.53 14.01 13.60
N PRO A 103 -4.22 13.91 13.36
CA PRO A 103 -3.46 15.01 12.80
C PRO A 103 -3.96 15.36 11.39
N PRO A 104 -4.22 16.65 11.08
CA PRO A 104 -4.79 17.05 9.79
C PRO A 104 -3.87 16.75 8.59
N ASN A 105 -2.55 16.72 8.83
CA ASN A 105 -1.53 16.45 7.80
C ASN A 105 -0.81 15.11 8.03
N GLN A 106 -1.49 14.12 8.61
CA GLN A 106 -0.90 12.80 8.81
C GLN A 106 -0.65 12.14 7.45
N ASN A 107 0.59 11.66 7.24
CA ASN A 107 0.89 10.82 6.08
C ASN A 107 0.09 9.52 6.15
N VAL A 108 -0.50 9.12 5.03
CA VAL A 108 -1.15 7.83 4.89
C VAL A 108 -0.12 6.70 4.98
N ILE A 109 -0.49 5.63 5.66
CA ILE A 109 0.30 4.40 5.75
C ILE A 109 -0.31 3.38 4.79
N THR A 110 0.47 2.90 3.83
CA THR A 110 0.02 1.83 2.94
C THR A 110 0.20 0.47 3.60
N LEU A 111 -0.84 -0.35 3.55
CA LEU A 111 -0.88 -1.72 4.04
C LEU A 111 -0.96 -2.68 2.84
N PHE A 112 -0.03 -3.63 2.77
CA PHE A 112 0.03 -4.67 1.74
C PHE A 112 -0.48 -5.99 2.31
N SER A 113 -1.43 -6.62 1.61
CA SER A 113 -1.94 -7.93 2.03
C SER A 113 -0.82 -8.97 1.98
N MET A 114 -0.62 -9.68 3.10
CA MET A 114 0.35 -10.77 3.16
C MET A 114 -0.14 -12.04 2.45
N ASN A 115 -1.46 -12.17 2.29
CA ASN A 115 -2.13 -13.24 1.54
C ASN A 115 -2.72 -12.67 0.24
N PHE A 116 -1.89 -11.97 -0.53
CA PHE A 116 -2.34 -11.29 -1.72
C PHE A 116 -2.81 -12.26 -2.81
N SER A 117 -3.76 -11.80 -3.62
CA SER A 117 -4.18 -12.44 -4.86
C SER A 117 -3.75 -11.57 -6.05
N PRO A 118 -2.76 -11.98 -6.86
CA PRO A 118 -2.27 -11.18 -7.97
C PRO A 118 -3.41 -10.77 -8.91
N ILE A 119 -3.39 -9.51 -9.35
CA ILE A 119 -4.36 -8.98 -10.31
C ILE A 119 -3.69 -8.75 -11.66
N ASN A 120 -4.51 -8.52 -12.69
CA ASN A 120 -4.00 -8.18 -14.01
C ASN A 120 -3.27 -6.82 -13.98
N CYS A 121 -2.08 -6.75 -14.58
CA CYS A 121 -1.27 -5.52 -14.61
C CYS A 121 -1.78 -4.48 -15.62
N ARG A 122 -2.72 -4.84 -16.49
CA ARG A 122 -3.19 -3.99 -17.59
C ARG A 122 -3.62 -2.59 -17.18
N SER A 123 -4.27 -2.44 -16.03
CA SER A 123 -4.68 -1.12 -15.51
C SER A 123 -3.50 -0.31 -14.98
N SER A 124 -2.44 -0.97 -14.50
CA SER A 124 -1.23 -0.34 -13.96
C SER A 124 -0.22 0.02 -15.05
N LEU A 125 0.12 -0.95 -15.90
CA LEU A 125 1.13 -0.84 -16.95
C LEU A 125 0.86 -1.90 -18.03
N GLU A 126 0.80 -1.50 -19.29
CA GLU A 126 0.58 -2.40 -20.44
C GLU A 126 1.58 -2.08 -21.54
N GLY A 127 2.16 -3.09 -22.18
CA GLY A 127 3.07 -2.92 -23.33
C GLY A 127 4.56 -3.05 -23.01
N VAL A 128 5.37 -2.73 -24.01
CA VAL A 128 6.84 -2.75 -23.95
C VAL A 128 7.36 -1.33 -24.03
N TRP A 129 8.15 -0.94 -23.04
CA TRP A 129 8.65 0.42 -22.87
C TRP A 129 10.17 0.38 -22.75
N GLN A 130 10.88 1.12 -23.59
CA GLN A 130 12.28 1.44 -23.31
C GLN A 130 12.31 2.56 -22.28
N PHE A 131 13.27 2.54 -21.35
CA PHE A 131 13.35 3.55 -20.32
C PHE A 131 14.80 3.93 -20.02
N ALA A 132 14.98 5.19 -19.67
CA ALA A 132 16.14 5.67 -18.95
C ALA A 132 15.83 5.69 -17.44
N TYR A 133 16.83 5.49 -16.59
CA TYR A 133 16.64 5.51 -15.14
C TYR A 133 17.69 6.31 -14.39
N GLN A 134 17.25 6.89 -13.28
CA GLN A 134 18.09 7.60 -12.34
C GLN A 134 17.92 7.00 -10.94
N ASN A 135 19.03 6.72 -10.26
CA ASN A 135 19.04 6.38 -8.84
C ASN A 135 19.94 7.36 -8.09
N ARG A 136 19.33 8.40 -7.51
CA ARG A 136 20.04 9.49 -6.82
C ARG A 136 20.84 9.06 -5.59
N PHE A 137 20.63 7.83 -5.09
CA PHE A 137 21.40 7.27 -3.98
C PHE A 137 22.62 6.47 -4.44
N ARG A 138 22.67 6.08 -5.72
CA ARG A 138 23.74 5.22 -6.27
C ARG A 138 24.63 5.94 -7.27
N PHE A 139 24.08 6.85 -8.08
CA PHE A 139 24.83 7.55 -9.11
C PHE A 139 24.21 8.92 -9.46
N THR A 140 25.00 9.76 -10.11
CA THR A 140 24.58 11.07 -10.63
C THR A 140 24.27 10.97 -12.12
N GLY A 141 23.24 11.66 -12.58
CA GLY A 141 22.80 11.64 -13.97
C GLY A 141 21.68 10.63 -14.24
N GLU A 142 21.43 10.39 -15.52
CA GLU A 142 20.42 9.46 -16.03
C GLU A 142 21.13 8.41 -16.88
N CYS A 143 20.81 7.14 -16.65
CA CYS A 143 21.31 6.03 -17.46
C CYS A 143 20.26 5.67 -18.52
N ASP A 144 20.54 6.05 -19.76
CA ASP A 144 19.74 5.71 -20.94
C ASP A 144 20.45 4.63 -21.76
N ASN A 145 20.11 3.37 -21.47
CA ASN A 145 20.59 2.23 -22.26
C ASN A 145 19.42 1.70 -23.10
N LYS A 146 19.68 1.48 -24.40
CA LYS A 146 18.66 1.00 -25.36
C LYS A 146 18.09 -0.37 -25.03
N ASP A 147 18.84 -1.19 -24.29
CA ASP A 147 18.43 -2.53 -23.88
C ASP A 147 17.69 -2.54 -22.52
N ALA A 148 17.53 -1.39 -21.88
CA ALA A 148 16.71 -1.26 -20.67
C ALA A 148 15.22 -1.20 -21.05
N LEU A 149 14.44 -2.18 -20.58
CA LEU A 149 13.05 -2.35 -20.99
C LEU A 149 12.13 -2.73 -19.82
N ILE A 150 10.92 -2.19 -19.84
CA ILE A 150 9.80 -2.70 -19.07
C ILE A 150 8.90 -3.47 -20.02
N GLN A 151 8.63 -4.73 -19.70
CA GLN A 151 7.77 -5.59 -20.49
C GLN A 151 6.60 -6.04 -19.63
N SER A 152 5.44 -5.42 -19.86
CA SER A 152 4.17 -5.81 -19.27
C SER A 152 3.25 -6.36 -20.35
N CYS A 153 2.57 -7.47 -20.03
CA CYS A 153 1.36 -7.99 -20.68
C CYS A 153 1.21 -7.70 -22.18
N GLN A 154 1.37 -8.72 -23.04
CA GLN A 154 0.48 -9.03 -24.18
C GLN A 154 0.90 -10.38 -24.81
N THR A 155 0.54 -11.50 -24.18
CA THR A 155 0.50 -12.80 -24.89
C THR A 155 -0.94 -13.07 -25.30
N ALA A 156 -1.36 -12.49 -26.43
CA ALA A 156 -2.68 -12.77 -27.00
C ALA A 156 -2.85 -14.29 -27.24
N GLY A 157 -3.99 -14.85 -26.81
CA GLY A 157 -4.27 -16.28 -26.97
C GLY A 157 -3.65 -17.21 -25.92
N THR A 158 -2.95 -16.70 -24.90
CA THR A 158 -2.53 -17.53 -23.76
C THR A 158 -3.75 -17.99 -22.96
N GLN A 159 -3.81 -19.28 -22.66
CA GLN A 159 -4.82 -19.86 -21.76
C GLN A 159 -4.49 -19.59 -20.28
N PHE A 160 -3.27 -19.13 -19.99
CA PHE A 160 -2.80 -18.90 -18.63
C PHE A 160 -3.05 -17.45 -18.20
N LEU A 161 -4.10 -17.25 -17.39
CA LEU A 161 -4.46 -15.95 -16.81
C LEU A 161 -3.32 -15.31 -15.99
N ILE A 162 -2.41 -16.13 -15.45
CA ILE A 162 -1.28 -15.71 -14.60
C ILE A 162 -0.26 -14.88 -15.39
N THR A 163 -0.13 -15.09 -16.70
CA THR A 163 0.86 -14.39 -17.53
C THR A 163 0.65 -12.87 -17.52
N ASN A 164 -0.60 -12.41 -17.41
CA ASN A 164 -0.91 -10.98 -17.38
C ASN A 164 -0.94 -10.38 -15.95
N GLN A 165 -0.60 -11.18 -14.93
CA GLN A 165 -0.52 -10.72 -13.54
C GLN A 165 0.89 -10.28 -13.14
N LYS A 166 1.82 -10.31 -14.10
CA LYS A 166 3.24 -10.03 -13.89
C LYS A 166 3.80 -9.16 -14.99
N PHE A 167 4.86 -8.42 -14.67
CA PHE A 167 5.69 -7.72 -15.64
C PHE A 167 7.16 -7.77 -15.20
N ASN A 168 8.05 -7.57 -16.16
CA ASN A 168 9.49 -7.57 -15.94
C ASN A 168 10.06 -6.18 -16.19
N ILE A 169 10.98 -5.75 -15.33
CA ILE A 169 11.85 -4.61 -15.57
C ILE A 169 13.27 -5.14 -15.75
N THR A 170 13.85 -4.91 -16.92
CA THR A 170 15.25 -5.22 -17.20
C THR A 170 16.05 -3.93 -17.16
N TYR A 171 16.92 -3.83 -16.17
CA TYR A 171 17.92 -2.77 -16.02
C TYR A 171 19.20 -3.16 -16.77
N LYS A 172 19.85 -2.15 -17.34
CA LYS A 172 21.14 -2.29 -18.02
C LYS A 172 22.12 -1.23 -17.53
N ALA A 173 23.38 -1.61 -17.41
CA ALA A 173 24.43 -0.67 -17.05
C ALA A 173 24.72 0.30 -18.21
N CYS A 174 25.09 1.54 -17.91
CA CYS A 174 25.52 2.51 -18.91
C CYS A 174 27.04 2.61 -18.97
N GLU A 175 27.59 2.65 -20.18
CA GLU A 175 29.03 2.78 -20.39
C GLU A 175 29.54 4.09 -19.79
N GLY A 176 30.63 4.02 -19.03
CA GLY A 176 31.22 5.19 -18.35
C GLY A 176 30.48 5.68 -17.10
N MET A 177 29.37 5.04 -16.70
CA MET A 177 28.61 5.42 -15.50
C MET A 177 28.76 4.39 -14.38
N THR A 178 29.52 4.74 -13.34
CA THR A 178 29.67 3.92 -12.14
C THR A 178 28.36 3.88 -11.34
N GLY A 179 28.03 2.71 -10.76
CA GLY A 179 26.82 2.52 -9.95
C GLY A 179 25.55 2.15 -10.74
N THR A 180 25.60 2.22 -12.07
CA THR A 180 24.60 1.59 -12.95
C THR A 180 24.78 0.06 -12.96
N PHE A 181 23.74 -0.71 -13.28
CA PHE A 181 23.78 -2.17 -13.12
C PHE A 181 22.93 -2.90 -14.15
N ASP A 182 23.32 -4.15 -14.44
CA ASP A 182 22.50 -5.11 -15.16
C ASP A 182 21.66 -5.93 -14.19
N GLY A 183 20.37 -6.07 -14.47
CA GLY A 183 19.48 -6.87 -13.63
C GLY A 183 18.11 -7.03 -14.26
N THR A 184 17.37 -8.06 -13.85
CA THR A 184 15.96 -8.21 -14.22
C THR A 184 15.15 -8.51 -12.98
N VAL A 185 14.08 -7.74 -12.79
CA VAL A 185 13.16 -7.87 -11.67
C VAL A 185 11.79 -8.21 -12.21
N GLU A 186 11.20 -9.29 -11.70
CA GLU A 186 9.83 -9.70 -12.00
C GLU A 186 8.94 -9.23 -10.86
N TYR A 187 7.87 -8.52 -11.20
CA TYR A 187 6.88 -8.03 -10.26
C TYR A 187 5.52 -8.67 -10.55
N SER A 188 4.80 -9.06 -9.50
CA SER A 188 3.38 -9.40 -9.57
C SER A 188 2.53 -8.19 -9.15
N CYS A 189 1.47 -7.91 -9.89
CA CYS A 189 0.63 -6.74 -9.64
C CYS A 189 -0.37 -6.97 -8.49
N LEU A 190 -0.45 -6.02 -7.57
CA LEU A 190 -1.34 -6.07 -6.41
C LEU A 190 -2.57 -5.18 -6.56
N GLY A 191 -2.46 -4.09 -7.30
CA GLY A 191 -3.50 -3.07 -7.33
C GLY A 191 -3.02 -1.75 -7.90
N ASP A 192 -3.95 -0.96 -8.41
CA ASP A 192 -3.74 0.45 -8.72
C ASP A 192 -4.92 1.30 -8.25
N TRP A 193 -4.66 2.57 -7.96
CA TRP A 193 -5.66 3.55 -7.55
C TRP A 193 -5.23 4.96 -7.93
N PHE A 194 -6.20 5.87 -7.96
CA PHE A 194 -5.97 7.28 -8.23
C PHE A 194 -6.10 8.11 -6.95
N ASP A 195 -5.20 9.07 -6.79
CA ASP A 195 -5.32 10.16 -5.83
C ASP A 195 -5.15 11.49 -6.56
N GLY A 196 -6.26 12.15 -6.86
CA GLY A 196 -6.29 13.29 -7.76
C GLY A 196 -5.76 12.93 -9.15
N LYS A 197 -4.60 13.48 -9.51
CA LYS A 197 -3.91 13.23 -10.81
C LYS A 197 -2.85 12.14 -10.73
N ASN A 198 -2.54 11.67 -9.53
CA ASN A 198 -1.53 10.67 -9.28
C ASN A 198 -2.13 9.28 -9.47
N HIS A 199 -1.51 8.47 -10.32
CA HIS A 199 -1.85 7.07 -10.51
C HIS A 199 -0.81 6.21 -9.79
N TYR A 200 -1.22 5.64 -8.66
CA TYR A 200 -0.40 4.74 -7.88
C TYR A 200 -0.68 3.30 -8.31
N PHE A 201 0.36 2.49 -8.36
CA PHE A 201 0.20 1.05 -8.44
C PHE A 201 1.20 0.32 -7.56
N ALA A 202 0.75 -0.75 -6.93
CA ALA A 202 1.49 -1.54 -5.98
C ALA A 202 1.81 -2.92 -6.55
N VAL A 203 3.00 -3.40 -6.22
CA VAL A 203 3.53 -4.67 -6.73
C VAL A 203 4.28 -5.43 -5.66
N VAL A 204 4.54 -6.71 -5.93
CA VAL A 204 5.36 -7.58 -5.09
C VAL A 204 6.40 -8.33 -5.92
N ASN A 205 7.66 -8.29 -5.48
CA ASN A 205 8.72 -9.15 -5.98
C ASN A 205 8.78 -10.42 -5.13
N THR A 206 8.21 -11.52 -5.62
CA THR A 206 8.13 -12.78 -4.86
C THR A 206 9.49 -13.47 -4.67
N LYS A 207 10.53 -13.04 -5.40
CA LYS A 207 11.91 -13.53 -5.25
C LYS A 207 12.71 -12.76 -4.20
N GLU A 208 12.20 -11.61 -3.71
CA GLU A 208 12.83 -10.87 -2.62
C GLU A 208 12.40 -11.45 -1.26
N SER A 209 13.42 -11.69 -0.43
CA SER A 209 13.30 -12.26 0.91
C SER A 209 13.05 -11.19 1.98
N ARG A 210 13.62 -10.00 1.79
CA ARG A 210 13.50 -8.86 2.70
C ARG A 210 12.15 -8.19 2.52
N ILE A 211 11.30 -8.27 3.53
CA ILE A 211 9.89 -7.86 3.45
C ILE A 211 9.71 -6.39 3.08
N ASP A 212 10.64 -5.55 3.53
CA ASP A 212 10.65 -4.10 3.33
C ASP A 212 11.02 -3.67 1.91
N GLU A 213 11.70 -4.56 1.18
CA GLU A 213 12.04 -4.39 -0.23
C GLU A 213 11.15 -5.23 -1.16
N LYS A 214 10.42 -6.19 -0.60
CA LYS A 214 9.54 -7.11 -1.33
C LYS A 214 8.37 -6.40 -1.99
N TYR A 215 7.77 -5.44 -1.29
CA TYR A 215 6.66 -4.63 -1.79
C TYR A 215 7.15 -3.29 -2.29
N ARG A 216 6.61 -2.85 -3.42
CA ARG A 216 6.97 -1.57 -4.05
C ARG A 216 5.73 -0.86 -4.54
N CYS A 217 5.82 0.45 -4.57
CA CYS A 217 4.84 1.29 -5.23
C CYS A 217 5.51 2.00 -6.39
N PHE A 218 4.71 2.24 -7.41
CA PHE A 218 5.04 3.10 -8.52
C PHE A 218 4.02 4.23 -8.58
N LEU A 219 4.47 5.37 -9.09
CA LEU A 219 3.66 6.56 -9.29
C LEU A 219 3.88 7.05 -10.71
N ARG A 220 2.79 7.18 -11.46
CA ARG A 220 2.72 7.89 -12.74
C ARG A 220 1.85 9.13 -12.55
N ASN A 221 2.31 10.28 -13.03
CA ASN A 221 1.50 11.48 -13.07
C ASN A 221 0.71 11.50 -14.38
N ARG A 222 -0.59 11.82 -14.34
CA ARG A 222 -1.41 11.89 -15.56
C ARG A 222 -1.00 13.04 -16.50
N ASP A 223 -0.49 14.13 -15.95
CA ASP A 223 -0.06 15.29 -16.74
C ASP A 223 1.38 15.12 -17.29
N ASP A 224 2.12 14.14 -16.78
CA ASP A 224 3.47 13.79 -17.21
C ASP A 224 3.61 12.27 -17.32
N ASP A 225 3.22 11.75 -18.49
CA ASP A 225 3.19 10.32 -18.76
C ASP A 225 4.55 9.72 -19.14
N LEU A 226 5.59 10.55 -19.21
CA LEU A 226 6.96 10.15 -19.56
C LEU A 226 7.75 9.64 -18.35
N TYR A 227 7.31 9.96 -17.12
CA TYR A 227 8.03 9.58 -15.90
C TYR A 227 7.22 8.64 -15.01
N ILE A 228 7.92 7.63 -14.50
CA ILE A 228 7.42 6.73 -13.46
C ILE A 228 8.40 6.78 -12.30
N ALA A 229 7.90 7.16 -11.12
CA ALA A 229 8.66 7.06 -9.89
C ALA A 229 8.43 5.69 -9.23
N ALA A 230 9.46 5.13 -8.60
CA ALA A 230 9.39 3.85 -7.89
C ALA A 230 9.90 4.00 -6.46
N SER A 231 9.21 3.39 -5.49
CA SER A 231 9.59 3.46 -4.08
C SER A 231 10.80 2.57 -3.78
N ILE A 232 11.60 2.95 -2.79
CA ILE A 232 12.72 2.12 -2.30
C ILE A 232 12.24 1.06 -1.29
N THR A 233 11.11 1.35 -0.64
CA THR A 233 10.54 0.55 0.45
C THR A 233 9.04 0.41 0.23
N ALA A 234 8.38 -0.36 1.09
CA ALA A 234 6.92 -0.53 1.10
C ALA A 234 6.15 0.72 1.61
N GLU A 235 6.44 1.89 1.05
CA GLU A 235 5.90 3.19 1.47
C GLU A 235 5.50 4.03 0.23
N CYS A 236 4.24 3.95 -0.21
CA CYS A 236 3.79 4.66 -1.41
C CYS A 236 3.74 6.19 -1.23
N ASN A 237 3.46 6.63 -0.01
CA ASN A 237 3.40 8.04 0.39
C ASN A 237 4.75 8.79 0.27
N THR A 238 5.86 8.07 0.08
CA THR A 238 7.17 8.67 -0.18
C THR A 238 7.31 9.19 -1.61
N LEU A 239 6.46 8.71 -2.53
CA LEU A 239 6.43 9.15 -3.90
C LEU A 239 5.67 10.47 -4.02
N ARG A 240 6.32 11.46 -4.64
CA ARG A 240 5.73 12.76 -4.97
C ARG A 240 5.75 12.92 -6.48
N GLY A 241 4.58 13.23 -7.04
CA GLY A 241 4.40 13.54 -8.46
C GLY A 241 4.50 15.02 -8.75
#